data_AF-A0A6P6K641-F1
#
_entry.id   AF-A0A6P6K641-F1
#
_cell.length_a   1.000
_cell.length_b   1.000
_cell.length_c   1.000
_cell.angle_alpha   90.00
_cell.angle_beta   90.00
_cell.angle_gamma   90.00
#
_symmetry.space_group_name_H-M   'P 1'
#
loop_
_entity.id
_entity.type
_entity.pdbx_description
1 polymer ?
#
loop_
_entity_poly.entity_id
_entity_poly.type
_entity_poly.pdbx_seq_one_letter_code
_entity_poly.pdbx_strand_id
1 'polypeptide(L)'
;MAEGSGEVSLADIETAFRKFAVHGDNKALGKEMNGKNFIKLCKDCKVIDGKTVTSTDVDIIFSKVKAKSARVITFEQFTQAMAELATKRFKEKSQEEAVQLLYGLIAGKEPANVGVTKVAKVSAVDRLTDTSKYTGSHKERFNESGKGKGRSGREDIPDTSGYVSAYKGQGSYDSKVKEDE
;
A
#
# COMPACT_ATOMS: atom_id res chain seq x y z
N MET A 1 18.23 29.79 0.94
CA MET A 1 19.53 29.18 1.27
C MET A 1 19.41 28.67 2.70
N ALA A 2 19.19 27.37 2.88
CA ALA A 2 19.21 26.77 4.22
C ALA A 2 20.53 26.02 4.32
N GLU A 3 21.52 26.71 4.88
CA GLU A 3 22.71 26.11 5.45
C GLU A 3 22.28 25.28 6.66
N GLY A 4 22.71 24.04 6.69
CA GLY A 4 22.41 23.08 7.74
C GLY A 4 23.47 21.99 7.69
N SER A 5 24.68 22.31 8.18
CA SER A 5 25.61 21.32 8.70
C SER A 5 24.97 20.70 9.94
N GLY A 6 24.07 19.74 9.73
CA GLY A 6 23.36 19.02 10.77
C GLY A 6 23.69 17.55 10.65
N GLU A 7 24.27 16.99 11.70
CA GLU A 7 24.36 15.54 11.88
C GLU A 7 22.97 14.94 11.61
N VAL A 8 22.89 14.06 10.62
CA VAL A 8 21.61 13.48 10.22
C VAL A 8 21.27 12.43 11.25
N SER A 9 20.21 12.69 12.01
CA SER A 9 19.84 11.83 13.13
C SER A 9 19.25 10.50 12.62
N LEU A 10 19.56 9.40 13.30
CA LEU A 10 19.01 8.08 12.96
C LEU A 10 17.48 8.05 12.93
N ALA A 11 16.83 8.93 13.70
CA ALA A 11 15.38 9.08 13.75
C ALA A 11 14.79 9.61 12.43
N ASP A 12 15.48 10.54 11.75
CA ASP A 12 15.05 11.06 10.45
C ASP A 12 15.09 9.97 9.38
N ILE A 13 16.13 9.13 9.43
CA ILE A 13 16.31 7.99 8.53
C ILE A 13 15.28 6.91 8.82
N GLU A 14 15.00 6.63 10.10
CA GLU A 14 13.96 5.67 10.48
C GLU A 14 12.59 6.15 10.01
N THR A 15 12.32 7.45 10.10
CA THR A 15 11.09 8.06 9.60
C THR A 15 10.98 7.91 8.08
N ALA A 16 12.04 8.19 7.33
CA ALA A 16 12.08 7.94 5.89
C ALA A 16 11.90 6.45 5.59
N PHE A 17 12.63 5.56 6.28
CA PHE A 17 12.53 4.11 6.14
C PHE A 17 11.08 3.63 6.30
N ARG A 18 10.39 4.07 7.36
CA ARG A 18 8.97 3.72 7.61
C ARG A 18 8.07 4.18 6.47
N LYS A 19 8.25 5.41 5.96
CA LYS A 19 7.46 5.94 4.82
C LYS A 19 7.65 5.10 3.55
N PHE A 20 8.87 4.70 3.24
CA PHE A 20 9.15 3.82 2.10
C PHE A 20 8.72 2.36 2.37
N ALA A 21 8.77 1.88 3.62
CA ALA A 21 8.39 0.52 3.99
C ALA A 21 6.90 0.26 3.79
N VAL A 22 6.03 1.20 4.17
CA VAL A 22 4.57 1.11 3.98
C VAL A 22 4.11 1.40 2.54
N HIS A 23 5.02 1.90 1.69
CA HIS A 23 4.67 2.31 0.34
C HIS A 23 4.22 1.12 -0.52
N GLY A 24 2.99 1.19 -1.05
CA GLY A 24 2.43 0.16 -1.93
C GLY A 24 1.92 -1.10 -1.21
N ASP A 25 2.11 -1.21 0.11
CA ASP A 25 1.63 -2.35 0.91
C ASP A 25 0.84 -1.85 2.12
N ASN A 26 -0.48 -1.73 1.95
CA ASN A 26 -1.39 -1.13 2.95
C ASN A 26 -1.47 -1.96 4.26
N LYS A 27 -0.92 -3.19 4.26
CA LYS A 27 -0.88 -4.06 5.45
C LYS A 27 0.46 -3.97 6.20
N ALA A 28 1.48 -3.34 5.62
CA ALA A 28 2.78 -3.25 6.23
C ALA A 28 2.78 -2.29 7.42
N LEU A 29 3.40 -2.69 8.53
CA LEU A 29 3.51 -1.89 9.76
C LEU A 29 4.70 -0.89 9.73
N GLY A 30 5.42 -0.82 8.60
CA GLY A 30 6.60 0.04 8.45
C GLY A 30 7.85 -0.45 9.19
N LYS A 31 7.81 -1.64 9.81
CA LYS A 31 8.96 -2.25 10.52
C LYS A 31 9.97 -2.90 9.59
N GLU A 32 9.52 -3.33 8.42
CA GLU A 32 10.31 -4.09 7.46
C GLU A 32 10.11 -3.53 6.05
N MET A 33 11.16 -3.56 5.23
CA MET A 33 11.15 -3.01 3.88
C MET A 33 11.39 -4.09 2.84
N ASN A 34 10.58 -4.10 1.78
CA ASN A 34 10.77 -5.02 0.66
C ASN A 34 11.85 -4.50 -0.33
N GLY A 35 12.39 -5.40 -1.15
CA GLY A 35 13.44 -5.03 -2.12
C GLY A 35 13.00 -4.00 -3.17
N LYS A 36 11.72 -4.01 -3.57
CA LYS A 36 11.19 -3.02 -4.52
C LYS A 36 11.19 -1.61 -3.93
N ASN A 37 10.79 -1.47 -2.67
CA ASN A 37 10.74 -0.23 -1.91
C ASN A 37 12.16 0.24 -1.57
N PHE A 38 13.08 -0.69 -1.30
CA PHE A 38 14.50 -0.37 -1.11
C PHE A 38 15.14 0.20 -2.37
N ILE A 39 14.91 -0.41 -3.53
CA ILE A 39 15.35 0.14 -4.82
C ILE A 39 14.70 1.50 -5.08
N LYS A 40 13.41 1.65 -4.76
CA LYS A 40 12.70 2.94 -4.89
C LYS A 40 13.33 4.02 -4.02
N LEU A 41 13.61 3.73 -2.75
CA LEU A 41 14.30 4.64 -1.84
C LEU A 41 15.66 5.05 -2.43
N CYS A 42 16.44 4.10 -2.94
CA CYS A 42 17.74 4.40 -3.53
C CYS A 42 17.64 5.24 -4.81
N LYS A 43 16.56 5.12 -5.58
CA LYS A 43 16.30 5.97 -6.76
C LYS A 43 15.82 7.37 -6.37
N ASP A 44 14.80 7.47 -5.51
CA ASP A 44 14.18 8.74 -5.10
C ASP A 44 15.17 9.61 -4.29
N CYS A 45 16.03 8.99 -3.48
CA CYS A 45 17.07 9.67 -2.72
C CYS A 45 18.34 9.91 -3.54
N LYS A 46 18.36 9.56 -4.84
CA LYS A 46 19.53 9.66 -5.73
C LYS A 46 20.78 9.01 -5.12
N VAL A 47 20.59 7.86 -4.46
CA VAL A 47 21.68 6.98 -4.00
C VAL A 47 22.33 6.27 -5.19
N ILE A 48 21.50 5.89 -6.16
CA ILE A 48 21.94 5.34 -7.46
C ILE A 48 22.41 6.51 -8.33
N ASP A 49 23.72 6.63 -8.49
CA ASP A 49 24.36 7.62 -9.36
C ASP A 49 24.39 7.17 -10.84
N GLY A 50 24.08 5.90 -11.11
CA GLY A 50 24.11 5.33 -12.46
C GLY A 50 25.52 5.07 -13.00
N LYS A 51 26.56 5.54 -12.30
CA LYS A 51 27.98 5.28 -12.62
C LYS A 51 28.59 4.26 -11.66
N THR A 52 28.65 4.59 -10.38
CA THR A 52 29.32 3.77 -9.34
C THR A 52 28.37 2.81 -8.64
N VAL A 53 27.15 3.26 -8.38
CA VAL A 53 26.08 2.47 -7.78
C VAL A 53 24.97 2.33 -8.81
N THR A 54 24.71 1.09 -9.24
CA THR A 54 23.63 0.75 -10.16
C THR A 54 22.45 0.09 -9.44
N SER A 55 21.30 -0.04 -10.09
CA SER A 55 20.16 -0.80 -9.54
C SER A 55 20.51 -2.26 -9.26
N THR A 56 21.41 -2.85 -10.06
CA THR A 56 21.90 -4.21 -9.86
C THR A 56 22.75 -4.30 -8.59
N ASP A 57 23.61 -3.32 -8.32
CA ASP A 57 24.39 -3.26 -7.08
C ASP A 57 23.49 -3.18 -5.84
N VAL A 58 22.43 -2.36 -5.91
CA VAL A 58 21.45 -2.23 -4.84
C VAL A 58 20.74 -3.56 -4.58
N ASP A 59 20.36 -4.29 -5.63
CA ASP A 59 19.70 -5.60 -5.50
C ASP A 59 20.65 -6.68 -4.93
N ILE A 60 21.93 -6.65 -5.33
CA ILE A 60 22.97 -7.52 -4.77
C ILE A 60 23.17 -7.24 -3.28
N ILE A 61 23.30 -5.96 -2.88
CA ILE A 61 23.48 -5.58 -1.48
C ILE A 61 22.26 -5.95 -0.66
N PHE A 62 21.05 -5.69 -1.17
CA PHE A 62 19.81 -6.12 -0.54
C PHE A 62 19.79 -7.64 -0.31
N SER A 63 20.20 -8.41 -1.33
CA SER A 63 20.27 -9.86 -1.24
C SER A 63 21.36 -10.39 -0.30
N LYS A 64 22.40 -9.59 -0.07
CA LYS A 64 23.49 -9.89 0.85
C LYS A 64 23.11 -9.64 2.32
N VAL A 65 22.42 -8.53 2.61
CA VAL A 65 22.03 -8.18 3.99
C VAL A 65 20.77 -8.91 4.47
N LYS A 66 19.89 -9.31 3.54
CA LYS A 66 18.67 -10.06 3.90
C LYS A 66 19.01 -11.52 4.19
N ALA A 67 18.23 -12.16 5.07
CA ALA A 67 18.34 -13.60 5.26
C ALA A 67 18.00 -14.35 3.96
N LYS A 68 18.66 -15.50 3.70
CA LYS A 68 18.56 -16.27 2.43
C LYS A 68 17.13 -16.51 1.93
N SER A 69 16.17 -16.69 2.84
CA SER A 69 14.76 -16.92 2.50
C SER A 69 13.86 -15.69 2.67
N ALA A 70 14.36 -14.60 3.23
CA ALA A 70 13.58 -13.40 3.49
C ALA A 70 13.35 -12.58 2.22
N ARG A 71 12.17 -11.97 2.13
CA ARG A 71 11.77 -11.03 1.07
C ARG A 71 11.83 -9.57 1.51
N VAL A 72 12.10 -9.35 2.79
CA VAL A 72 12.13 -8.06 3.46
C VAL A 72 13.39 -7.94 4.32
N ILE A 73 13.76 -6.71 4.65
CA ILE A 73 14.86 -6.38 5.56
C ILE A 73 14.36 -5.54 6.73
N THR A 74 14.98 -5.70 7.89
CA THR A 74 14.74 -4.85 9.08
C THR A 74 15.55 -3.55 9.01
N PHE A 75 15.28 -2.62 9.91
CA PHE A 75 16.03 -1.37 10.00
C PHE A 75 17.53 -1.59 10.26
N GLU A 76 17.90 -2.59 11.06
CA GLU A 76 19.31 -2.94 11.32
C GLU A 76 20.03 -3.44 10.06
N GLN A 77 19.38 -4.25 9.25
CA GLN A 77 19.92 -4.71 7.96
C GLN A 77 19.96 -3.56 6.94
N PHE A 78 19.01 -2.63 7.03
CA PHE A 78 19.01 -1.43 6.21
C PHE A 78 20.21 -0.53 6.51
N THR A 79 20.55 -0.27 7.77
CA THR A 79 21.74 0.54 8.10
C THR A 79 23.04 -0.14 7.64
N GLN A 80 23.13 -1.46 7.73
CA GLN A 80 24.25 -2.23 7.15
C GLN A 80 24.33 -2.07 5.63
N ALA A 81 23.20 -2.15 4.93
CA ALA A 81 23.15 -1.94 3.48
C ALA A 81 23.57 -0.51 3.09
N MET A 82 23.20 0.48 3.90
CA MET A 82 23.61 1.87 3.70
C MET A 82 25.13 2.05 3.88
N ALA A 83 25.75 1.36 4.84
CA ALA A 83 27.20 1.36 4.99
C ALA A 83 27.92 0.75 3.77
N GLU A 84 27.42 -0.37 3.23
CA GLU A 84 27.97 -0.96 2.00
C GLU A 84 27.76 -0.07 0.77
N LEU A 85 26.63 0.62 0.67
CA LEU A 85 26.37 1.57 -0.41
C LEU A 85 27.24 2.83 -0.29
N ALA A 86 27.46 3.33 0.92
CA ALA A 86 28.29 4.49 1.19
C ALA A 86 29.76 4.24 0.77
N THR A 87 30.32 3.08 1.14
CA THR A 87 31.69 2.70 0.74
C THR A 87 31.84 2.49 -0.77
N LYS A 88 30.82 1.95 -1.46
CA LYS A 88 30.83 1.86 -2.93
C LYS A 88 30.73 3.21 -3.62
N ARG A 89 29.92 4.13 -3.09
CA ARG A 89 29.64 5.43 -3.71
C ARG A 89 30.74 6.46 -3.45
N PHE A 90 31.26 6.52 -2.23
CA PHE A 90 32.24 7.51 -1.78
C PHE A 90 33.55 6.83 -1.40
N LYS A 91 34.21 6.20 -2.38
CA LYS A 91 35.50 5.49 -2.16
C LYS A 91 36.64 6.39 -1.69
N GLU A 92 36.49 7.71 -1.85
CA GLU A 92 37.51 8.72 -1.57
C GLU A 92 37.35 9.36 -0.17
N LYS A 93 36.30 9.02 0.59
CA LYS A 93 36.00 9.60 1.92
C LYS A 93 36.01 8.54 3.01
N SER A 94 36.14 8.99 4.26
CA SER A 94 36.01 8.14 5.45
C SER A 94 34.64 7.45 5.48
N GLN A 95 34.60 6.20 5.93
CA GLN A 95 33.37 5.40 5.97
C GLN A 95 32.23 6.11 6.72
N GLU A 96 32.55 6.80 7.81
CA GLU A 96 31.59 7.52 8.66
C GLU A 96 31.02 8.76 7.95
N GLU A 97 31.86 9.55 7.29
CA GLU A 97 31.45 10.72 6.52
C GLU A 97 30.62 10.33 5.28
N ALA A 98 31.00 9.24 4.62
CA ALA A 98 30.28 8.70 3.47
C ALA A 98 28.84 8.29 3.84
N VAL A 99 28.68 7.67 5.01
CA VAL A 99 27.37 7.26 5.54
C VAL A 99 26.53 8.47 5.92
N GLN A 100 27.11 9.46 6.60
CA GLN A 100 26.43 10.73 6.93
C GLN A 100 25.94 11.46 5.68
N LEU A 101 26.77 11.55 4.63
CA LEU A 101 26.37 12.14 3.35
C LEU A 101 25.24 11.36 2.67
N LEU A 102 25.28 10.02 2.74
CA LEU A 102 24.21 9.18 2.22
C LEU A 102 22.90 9.41 2.97
N TYR A 103 22.98 9.48 4.28
CA TYR A 103 21.83 9.77 5.15
C TYR A 103 21.26 11.16 4.91
N GLY A 104 22.08 12.17 4.66
CA GLY A 104 21.61 13.51 4.31
C GLY A 104 20.81 13.55 3.01
N LEU A 105 21.03 12.59 2.11
CA LEU A 105 20.23 12.46 0.88
C LEU A 105 18.89 11.75 1.10
N ILE A 106 18.80 10.92 2.14
CA ILE A 106 17.62 10.11 2.48
C ILE A 106 16.71 10.86 3.46
N ALA A 107 17.29 11.64 4.37
CA ALA A 107 16.56 12.42 5.35
C ALA A 107 15.56 13.37 4.67
N GLY A 108 14.33 13.38 5.18
CA GLY A 108 13.25 14.19 4.62
C GLY A 108 12.70 13.74 3.26
N LYS A 109 13.17 12.63 2.69
CA LYS A 109 12.60 12.08 1.46
C LYS A 109 11.38 11.21 1.74
N GLU A 110 10.46 11.26 0.78
CA GLU A 110 9.22 10.51 0.79
C GLU A 110 9.07 9.80 -0.56
N PRO A 111 8.45 8.61 -0.60
CA PRO A 111 8.24 7.88 -1.84
C PRO A 111 7.36 8.69 -2.79
N ALA A 112 7.94 9.19 -3.87
CA ALA A 112 7.22 9.95 -4.88
C ALA A 112 6.69 9.03 -5.98
N ASN A 113 5.47 9.29 -6.43
CA ASN A 113 4.88 8.58 -7.58
C ASN A 113 5.22 9.35 -8.86
N VAL A 114 6.49 9.36 -9.24
CA VAL A 114 6.94 9.99 -10.49
C VAL A 114 6.49 9.13 -11.68
N GLY A 115 5.71 9.71 -12.60
CA GLY A 115 5.26 9.04 -13.82
C GLY A 115 4.00 8.17 -13.69
N VAL A 116 3.31 8.20 -12.54
CA VAL A 116 2.02 7.51 -12.39
C VAL A 116 0.92 8.30 -13.10
N THR A 117 0.04 7.61 -13.83
CA THR A 117 -1.17 8.19 -14.41
C THR A 117 -1.99 8.82 -13.30
N LYS A 118 -2.08 10.16 -13.29
CA LYS A 118 -2.97 10.85 -12.37
C LYS A 118 -4.38 10.31 -12.60
N VAL A 119 -5.07 9.89 -11.54
CA VAL A 119 -6.48 9.49 -11.64
C VAL A 119 -7.22 10.66 -12.28
N ALA A 120 -7.77 10.43 -13.47
CA ALA A 120 -8.54 11.42 -14.17
C ALA A 120 -9.84 11.67 -13.37
N LYS A 121 -9.84 12.69 -12.50
CA LYS A 121 -11.06 13.20 -11.84
C LYS A 121 -11.87 14.00 -12.86
N VAL A 122 -12.30 13.34 -13.92
CA VAL A 122 -13.21 13.93 -14.90
C VAL A 122 -14.62 13.66 -14.39
N SER A 123 -15.41 14.72 -14.24
CA SER A 123 -16.80 14.65 -13.76
C SER A 123 -17.67 13.68 -14.58
N ALA A 124 -17.33 13.47 -15.84
CA ALA A 124 -17.97 12.48 -16.71
C ALA A 124 -17.74 11.03 -16.24
N VAL A 125 -16.53 10.70 -15.75
CA VAL A 125 -16.21 9.35 -15.26
C VAL A 125 -16.96 9.09 -13.95
N ASP A 126 -16.99 10.09 -13.05
CA ASP A 126 -17.75 10.02 -11.80
C ASP A 126 -19.24 9.74 -12.05
N ARG A 127 -19.85 10.49 -12.99
CA ARG A 127 -21.25 10.25 -13.43
C ARG A 127 -21.45 8.88 -14.05
N LEU A 128 -20.48 8.35 -14.80
CA LEU A 128 -20.58 7.05 -15.47
C LEU A 128 -20.46 5.88 -14.49
N THR A 129 -19.71 6.05 -13.40
CA THR A 129 -19.46 5.02 -12.38
C THR A 129 -20.33 5.15 -11.13
N ASP A 130 -21.25 6.11 -11.09
CA ASP A 130 -22.16 6.31 -9.96
C ASP A 130 -23.27 5.27 -9.92
N THR A 131 -23.08 4.25 -9.08
CA THR A 131 -24.04 3.15 -8.91
C THR A 131 -25.34 3.58 -8.24
N SER A 132 -25.40 4.76 -7.58
CA SER A 132 -26.62 5.25 -6.93
C SER A 132 -27.71 5.63 -7.94
N LYS A 133 -27.30 5.99 -9.16
CA LYS A 133 -28.18 6.33 -10.28
C LYS A 133 -28.68 5.11 -11.06
N TYR A 134 -28.20 3.91 -10.72
CA TYR A 134 -28.69 2.69 -11.36
C TYR A 134 -30.11 2.37 -10.88
N THR A 135 -30.97 2.01 -11.82
CA THR A 135 -32.38 1.70 -11.59
C THR A 135 -32.70 0.27 -11.99
N GLY A 136 -33.86 -0.23 -11.56
CA GLY A 136 -34.33 -1.59 -11.86
C GLY A 136 -33.35 -2.67 -11.40
N SER A 137 -33.23 -3.73 -12.19
CA SER A 137 -32.37 -4.88 -11.88
C SER A 137 -30.87 -4.54 -11.77
N HIS A 138 -30.42 -3.42 -12.34
CA HIS A 138 -29.04 -2.97 -12.18
C HIS A 138 -28.76 -2.42 -10.79
N LYS A 139 -29.75 -1.85 -10.10
CA LYS A 139 -29.61 -1.39 -8.70
C LYS A 139 -29.35 -2.56 -7.76
N GLU A 140 -30.08 -3.66 -7.95
CA GLU A 140 -29.99 -4.87 -7.12
C GLU A 140 -28.60 -5.53 -7.16
N ARG A 141 -27.80 -5.25 -8.20
CA ARG A 141 -26.43 -5.76 -8.35
C ARG A 141 -25.43 -5.13 -7.40
N PHE A 142 -25.74 -4.01 -6.77
CA PHE A 142 -24.82 -3.25 -5.92
C PHE A 142 -25.38 -3.05 -4.51
N ASN A 143 -24.50 -2.92 -3.52
CA ASN A 143 -24.87 -2.52 -2.15
C ASN A 143 -24.84 -0.99 -2.01
N GLU A 144 -25.25 -0.48 -0.84
CA GLU A 144 -25.32 0.97 -0.57
C GLU A 144 -23.96 1.67 -0.66
N SER A 145 -22.86 0.93 -0.48
CA SER A 145 -21.49 1.41 -0.68
C SER A 145 -21.04 1.39 -2.16
N GLY A 146 -21.89 0.99 -3.09
CA GLY A 146 -21.59 0.85 -4.52
C GLY A 146 -20.74 -0.38 -4.88
N LYS A 147 -20.52 -1.29 -3.93
CA LYS A 147 -19.81 -2.56 -4.16
C LYS A 147 -20.79 -3.61 -4.70
N GLY A 148 -20.38 -4.34 -5.74
CA GLY A 148 -21.21 -5.39 -6.31
C GLY A 148 -21.55 -6.49 -5.30
N LYS A 149 -22.83 -6.87 -5.20
CA LYS A 149 -23.34 -7.97 -4.36
C LYS A 149 -23.02 -9.36 -4.93
N GLY A 150 -22.39 -9.43 -6.10
CA GLY A 150 -22.01 -10.70 -6.73
C GLY A 150 -23.23 -11.51 -7.18
N ARG A 151 -23.24 -12.80 -6.85
CA ARG A 151 -24.28 -13.77 -7.25
C ARG A 151 -25.67 -13.38 -6.71
N SER A 152 -25.75 -12.97 -5.45
CA SER A 152 -26.99 -12.57 -4.78
C SER A 152 -27.65 -11.32 -5.36
N GLY A 153 -26.92 -10.49 -6.10
CA GLY A 153 -27.50 -9.33 -6.79
C GLY A 153 -27.85 -9.59 -8.26
N ARG A 154 -27.63 -10.80 -8.76
CA ARG A 154 -27.88 -11.20 -10.15
C ARG A 154 -28.94 -12.28 -10.29
N GLU A 155 -29.12 -13.10 -9.25
CA GLU A 155 -30.12 -14.15 -9.23
C GLU A 155 -31.37 -13.68 -8.50
N ASP A 156 -32.53 -13.88 -9.13
CA ASP A 156 -33.83 -13.83 -8.46
C ASP A 156 -34.00 -15.18 -7.76
N ILE A 157 -33.87 -15.19 -6.44
CA ILE A 157 -34.05 -16.41 -5.64
C ILE A 157 -35.53 -16.48 -5.29
N PRO A 158 -36.32 -17.36 -5.93
CA PRO A 158 -37.73 -17.49 -5.60
C PRO A 158 -37.89 -18.01 -4.18
N ASP A 159 -38.93 -17.54 -3.51
CA ASP A 159 -39.28 -18.05 -2.19
C ASP A 159 -39.66 -19.54 -2.29
N THR A 160 -38.91 -20.40 -1.59
CA THR A 160 -39.10 -21.86 -1.61
C THR A 160 -39.96 -22.35 -0.45
N SER A 161 -40.58 -21.44 0.31
CA SER A 161 -41.38 -21.78 1.49
C SER A 161 -42.69 -22.52 1.16
N GLY A 162 -43.02 -22.66 -0.13
CA GLY A 162 -44.25 -23.30 -0.61
C GLY A 162 -45.50 -22.43 -0.44
N TYR A 163 -45.35 -21.23 0.12
CA TYR A 163 -46.43 -20.26 0.22
C TYR A 163 -46.67 -19.53 -1.10
N VAL A 164 -47.95 -19.32 -1.42
CA VAL A 164 -48.35 -18.55 -2.60
C VAL A 164 -47.96 -17.09 -2.38
N SER A 165 -47.32 -16.46 -3.37
CA SER A 165 -46.76 -15.10 -3.27
C SER A 165 -47.76 -14.00 -2.84
N ALA A 166 -49.06 -14.22 -3.05
CA ALA A 166 -50.11 -13.30 -2.65
C ALA A 166 -50.61 -13.50 -1.20
N TYR A 167 -50.20 -14.58 -0.53
CA TYR A 167 -50.70 -14.93 0.80
C TYR A 167 -49.87 -14.28 1.91
N LYS A 168 -50.46 -13.31 2.60
CA LYS A 168 -49.81 -12.50 3.66
C LYS A 168 -49.90 -13.10 5.06
N GLY A 169 -50.54 -14.26 5.22
CA GLY A 169 -50.80 -14.90 6.51
C GLY A 169 -49.73 -15.88 6.99
N GLN A 170 -48.56 -15.92 6.36
CA GLN A 170 -47.46 -16.82 6.74
C GLN A 170 -47.04 -16.56 8.20
N GLY A 171 -46.97 -17.61 9.02
CA GLY A 171 -46.61 -17.49 10.44
C GLY A 171 -47.69 -16.94 11.38
N SER A 172 -48.90 -16.65 10.89
CA SER A 172 -50.01 -16.12 11.71
C SER A 172 -50.94 -17.17 12.32
N TYR A 173 -50.60 -18.47 12.19
CA TYR A 173 -51.44 -19.55 12.69
C TYR A 173 -51.43 -19.63 14.21
N ASP A 174 -50.25 -19.57 14.84
CA ASP A 174 -50.11 -19.68 16.31
C ASP A 174 -50.81 -18.53 17.06
N SER A 175 -50.87 -17.35 16.45
CA SER A 175 -51.54 -16.17 16.99
C SER A 175 -53.07 -16.19 16.86
N LYS A 176 -53.65 -17.13 16.09
CA LYS A 176 -55.11 -17.28 15.93
C LYS A 176 -55.72 -18.40 16.77
N VAL A 177 -54.88 -19.27 17.37
CA VAL A 177 -55.34 -20.47 18.08
C VAL A 177 -55.30 -20.27 19.62
N LYS A 178 -54.84 -19.12 20.10
CA LYS A 178 -54.80 -18.76 21.54
C LYS A 178 -55.95 -17.83 21.94
N GLU A 179 -57.19 -18.27 21.80
CA GLU A 179 -58.34 -17.69 22.49
C GLU A 179 -59.36 -18.79 22.76
N ASP A 180 -59.08 -19.64 23.76
CA ASP A 180 -60.06 -20.49 24.45
C ASP A 180 -59.43 -20.92 25.80
N GLU A 181 -59.44 -20.01 26.79
CA GLU A 181 -59.28 -20.34 28.22
C GLU A 181 -60.31 -19.55 29.05
#